data_AF-W7W0A1-F1
#
_entry.id   AF-W7W0A1-F1
#
_cell.length_a   1.000
_cell.length_b   1.000
_cell.length_c   1.000
_cell.angle_alpha   90.00
_cell.angle_beta   90.00
_cell.angle_gamma   90.00
#
_symmetry.space_group_name_H-M   'P 1'
#
loop_
_entity.id
_entity.type
_entity.pdbx_description
1 polymer ?
#
loop_
_entity_poly.entity_id
_entity_poly.type
_entity_poly.pdbx_seq_one_letter_code
_entity_poly.pdbx_strand_id
1 'polypeptide(L)'
;MKKGDWFDTAKFPQATFQSTAIKALGGGKFEVTGKLAIKGSSRDVLVPVTLTQAGGTSTATGAFAIKRLEFKIGAGDWGDTSMVADEVQVKFKLALTGVGAL
;
A
#
# COMPACT_ATOMS: atom_id res chain seq x y z
N MET A 1 10.80 1.95 23.59
CA MET A 1 10.33 1.44 22.28
C MET A 1 11.35 0.45 21.74
N LYS A 2 11.02 -0.84 21.63
CA LYS A 2 11.92 -1.79 20.95
C LYS A 2 11.75 -1.59 19.44
N LYS A 3 12.84 -1.25 18.76
CA LYS A 3 12.83 -0.98 17.31
C LYS A 3 12.31 -2.18 16.49
N GLY A 4 12.50 -3.39 17.00
CA GLY A 4 12.04 -4.65 16.39
C GLY A 4 10.51 -4.85 16.38
N ASP A 5 9.76 -4.20 17.26
CA ASP A 5 8.31 -4.39 17.33
C ASP A 5 7.58 -3.67 16.19
N TRP A 6 8.20 -2.62 15.63
CA TRP A 6 7.69 -1.84 14.50
C TRP A 6 8.26 -2.37 13.18
N PHE A 7 8.71 -1.51 12.25
CA PHE A 7 9.13 -1.96 10.92
C PHE A 7 10.41 -2.82 10.90
N ASP A 8 11.26 -2.75 11.93
CA ASP A 8 12.54 -3.45 12.01
C ASP A 8 13.38 -3.33 10.71
N THR A 9 13.58 -2.09 10.26
CA THR A 9 14.21 -1.77 8.96
C THR A 9 15.65 -2.26 8.81
N ALA A 10 16.31 -2.61 9.91
CA ALA A 10 17.62 -3.25 9.88
C ALA A 10 17.55 -4.67 9.29
N LYS A 11 16.47 -5.40 9.55
CA LYS A 11 16.22 -6.75 8.99
C LYS A 11 15.34 -6.72 7.75
N PHE A 12 14.41 -5.78 7.68
CA PHE A 12 13.44 -5.64 6.59
C PHE A 12 13.53 -4.24 5.98
N PRO A 13 14.55 -3.97 5.15
CA PRO A 13 14.81 -2.62 4.64
C PRO A 13 13.76 -2.12 3.64
N GLN A 14 12.93 -3.02 3.11
CA GLN A 14 11.98 -2.72 2.04
C GLN A 14 10.60 -3.33 2.32
N ALA A 15 9.56 -2.58 1.95
CA ALA A 15 8.21 -3.09 1.71
C ALA A 15 7.95 -3.14 0.20
N THR A 16 7.25 -4.17 -0.27
CA THR A 16 6.97 -4.34 -1.71
C THR A 16 5.50 -4.56 -1.95
N PHE A 17 4.97 -3.96 -3.01
CA PHE A 17 3.68 -4.33 -3.58
C PHE A 17 3.91 -4.88 -5.00
N GLN A 18 3.39 -6.07 -5.28
CA GLN A 18 3.51 -6.73 -6.58
C GLN A 18 2.11 -7.03 -7.11
N SER A 19 1.71 -6.38 -8.20
CA SER A 19 0.39 -6.60 -8.80
C SER A 19 0.26 -8.00 -9.41
N THR A 20 -0.91 -8.59 -9.27
CA THR A 20 -1.27 -9.91 -9.84
C THR A 20 -2.34 -9.79 -10.91
N ALA A 21 -3.25 -8.81 -10.78
CA ALA A 21 -4.20 -8.48 -11.83
C ALA A 21 -4.60 -7.01 -11.76
N ILE A 22 -4.91 -6.45 -12.93
CA ILE A 22 -5.41 -5.08 -13.08
C ILE A 22 -6.73 -5.16 -13.85
N LYS A 23 -7.80 -4.65 -13.25
CA LYS A 23 -9.12 -4.58 -13.87
C LYS A 23 -9.48 -3.12 -14.14
N ALA A 24 -9.72 -2.79 -15.40
CA ALA A 24 -10.24 -1.49 -15.79
C ALA A 24 -11.73 -1.38 -15.40
N LEU A 25 -12.09 -0.26 -14.77
CA LEU A 25 -13.48 0.09 -14.44
C LEU A 25 -14.05 1.19 -15.34
N GLY A 26 -13.23 1.75 -16.24
CA GLY A 26 -13.58 2.89 -17.08
C GLY A 26 -13.31 4.24 -16.41
N GLY A 27 -13.25 5.31 -17.22
CA GLY A 27 -13.05 6.68 -16.74
C GLY A 27 -11.76 6.88 -15.93
N GLY A 28 -10.67 6.21 -16.32
CA GLY A 28 -9.37 6.26 -15.62
C GLY A 28 -9.35 5.53 -14.28
N LYS A 29 -10.37 4.73 -13.93
CA LYS A 29 -10.43 3.97 -12.68
C LYS A 29 -10.03 2.51 -12.87
N PHE A 30 -9.30 1.97 -11.90
CA PHE A 30 -8.80 0.60 -11.91
C PHE A 30 -8.95 -0.04 -10.53
N GLU A 31 -9.20 -1.35 -10.51
CA GLU A 31 -8.97 -2.22 -9.36
C GLU A 31 -7.68 -2.99 -9.59
N VAL A 32 -6.67 -2.75 -8.76
CA VAL A 32 -5.38 -3.44 -8.83
C VAL A 32 -5.30 -4.43 -7.67
N THR A 33 -5.33 -5.71 -7.96
CA THR A 33 -5.05 -6.76 -6.97
C THR A 33 -3.57 -7.06 -6.96
N GLY A 34 -3.02 -7.34 -5.78
CA GLY A 34 -1.61 -7.69 -5.66
C GLY A 34 -1.22 -8.11 -4.25
N LYS A 35 0.03 -8.56 -4.15
CA LYS A 35 0.63 -9.03 -2.92
C LYS A 35 1.44 -7.90 -2.28
N LEU A 36 1.02 -7.48 -1.08
CA LEU A 36 1.75 -6.54 -0.24
C LEU A 36 2.61 -7.32 0.75
N ALA A 37 3.90 -7.02 0.79
CA ALA A 37 4.84 -7.58 1.75
C ALA A 37 5.45 -6.46 2.60
N ILE A 38 5.30 -6.57 3.92
CA ILE A 38 5.87 -5.64 4.90
C ILE A 38 6.39 -6.47 6.07
N LYS A 39 7.64 -6.20 6.49
CA LYS A 39 8.27 -6.87 7.65
C LYS A 39 8.24 -8.41 7.55
N GLY A 40 8.48 -8.95 6.35
CA GLY A 40 8.45 -10.40 6.09
C GLY A 40 7.06 -11.07 6.09
N SER A 41 6.00 -10.35 6.46
CA SER A 41 4.62 -10.80 6.32
C SER A 41 4.06 -10.38 4.97
N SER A 42 3.21 -11.22 4.37
CA SER A 42 2.63 -10.96 3.07
C SER A 42 1.12 -11.20 3.04
N ARG A 43 0.37 -10.29 2.41
CA ARG A 43 -1.09 -10.32 2.30
C ARG A 43 -1.51 -9.90 0.89
N ASP A 44 -2.58 -10.50 0.39
CA ASP A 44 -3.22 -10.03 -0.82
C ASP A 44 -4.08 -8.82 -0.49
N VAL A 45 -3.99 -7.79 -1.32
CA VAL A 45 -4.74 -6.53 -1.16
C VAL A 45 -5.34 -6.11 -2.51
N LEU A 46 -6.51 -5.46 -2.44
CA LEU A 46 -7.13 -4.79 -3.56
C LEU A 46 -6.94 -3.28 -3.39
N VAL A 47 -6.37 -2.65 -4.40
CA VAL A 47 -6.01 -1.24 -4.41
C VAL A 47 -6.85 -0.52 -5.48
N PRO A 48 -7.81 0.32 -5.09
CA PRO A 48 -8.47 1.23 -6.01
C PRO A 48 -7.48 2.29 -6.49
N VAL A 49 -7.36 2.44 -7.80
CA VAL A 49 -6.46 3.41 -8.44
C VAL A 49 -7.26 4.31 -9.38
N THR A 50 -7.00 5.61 -9.32
CA THR A 50 -7.44 6.59 -10.32
C THR A 50 -6.21 7.11 -11.06
N LEU A 51 -6.25 7.03 -12.39
CA LEU A 51 -5.24 7.57 -13.28
C LEU A 51 -5.80 8.81 -13.95
N THR A 52 -5.10 9.93 -13.82
CA THR A 52 -5.42 11.18 -14.53
C THR A 52 -4.26 11.58 -15.42
N GLN A 53 -4.55 12.22 -16.55
CA GLN A 53 -3.53 12.70 -17.48
C GLN A 53 -3.70 14.20 -17.72
N ALA A 54 -2.61 14.95 -17.56
CA ALA A 54 -2.58 16.38 -17.81
C ALA A 54 -1.17 16.80 -18.23
N GLY A 55 -1.07 17.58 -19.32
CA GLY A 55 0.21 18.14 -19.78
C GLY A 55 1.30 17.08 -20.03
N GLY A 56 0.94 15.92 -20.57
CA GLY A 56 1.88 14.81 -20.83
C GLY A 56 2.33 14.02 -19.60
N THR A 57 1.84 14.36 -18.40
CA THR A 57 2.10 13.62 -17.16
C THR A 57 0.88 12.79 -16.79
N SER A 58 1.11 11.52 -16.43
CA SER A 58 0.08 10.66 -15.84
C SER A 58 0.24 10.64 -14.33
N THR A 59 -0.84 10.84 -13.57
CA THR A 59 -0.84 10.77 -12.12
C THR A 59 -1.71 9.61 -11.65
N ALA A 60 -1.12 8.63 -10.98
CA ALA A 60 -1.85 7.55 -10.32
C ALA A 60 -2.07 7.91 -8.84
N THR A 61 -3.32 7.89 -8.39
CA THR A 61 -3.68 8.09 -6.99
C THR A 61 -4.49 6.91 -6.48
N GLY A 62 -4.39 6.65 -5.18
CA GLY A 62 -5.20 5.62 -4.54
C GLY A 62 -5.06 5.64 -3.04
N ALA A 63 -5.99 4.96 -2.39
CA ALA A 63 -6.00 4.75 -0.97
C ALA A 63 -6.57 3.36 -0.68
N PHE A 64 -5.95 2.66 0.27
CA PHE A 64 -6.45 1.39 0.77
C PHE A 64 -6.10 1.24 2.25
N ALA A 65 -6.87 0.43 2.96
CA ALA A 65 -6.64 0.16 4.37
C ALA A 65 -5.88 -1.15 4.54
N ILE A 66 -5.01 -1.20 5.55
CA ILE A 66 -4.40 -2.43 6.05
C ILE A 66 -4.63 -2.54 7.55
N LYS A 67 -4.50 -3.75 8.09
CA LYS A 67 -4.38 -3.98 9.54
C LYS A 67 -2.89 -4.14 9.88
N ARG A 68 -2.32 -3.21 10.65
CA ARG A 68 -0.88 -3.21 10.96
C ARG A 68 -0.44 -4.48 11.69
N LEU A 69 -1.32 -5.06 12.49
CA LEU A 69 -1.04 -6.26 13.28
C LEU A 69 -0.95 -7.52 12.41
N GLU A 70 -1.62 -7.58 11.26
CA GLU A 70 -1.43 -8.67 10.29
C GLU A 70 0.00 -8.73 9.72
N PHE A 71 0.68 -7.57 9.69
CA PHE A 71 2.08 -7.44 9.31
C PHE A 71 3.03 -7.44 10.52
N LYS A 72 2.52 -7.70 11.73
CA LYS A 72 3.27 -7.68 13.00
C LYS A 72 3.95 -6.34 13.28
N ILE A 73 3.35 -5.23 12.83
CA ILE A 73 3.89 -3.87 13.00
C ILE A 73 3.25 -3.25 14.25
N GLY A 74 4.10 -2.90 15.22
CA GLY A 74 3.66 -2.47 16.54
C GLY A 74 3.01 -3.61 17.32
N ALA A 75 3.58 -4.81 17.28
CA ALA A 75 3.12 -5.94 18.09
C ALA A 75 3.64 -5.83 19.56
N GLY A 76 3.37 -6.83 20.39
CA GLY A 76 3.83 -6.86 21.79
C GLY A 76 3.16 -5.77 22.62
N ASP A 77 3.95 -4.96 23.32
CA ASP A 77 3.48 -3.84 24.16
C ASP A 77 2.65 -2.80 23.37
N TRP A 78 2.71 -2.81 22.03
CA TRP A 78 1.96 -1.93 21.13
C TRP A 78 0.75 -2.62 20.48
N GLY A 79 0.45 -3.86 20.87
CA GLY A 79 -0.65 -4.64 20.31
C GLY A 79 -2.03 -4.13 20.70
N ASP A 80 -2.13 -3.32 21.76
CA ASP A 80 -3.38 -2.71 22.19
C ASP A 80 -3.89 -1.68 21.17
N THR A 81 -5.02 -2.01 20.53
CA THR A 81 -5.62 -1.20 19.48
C THR A 81 -6.32 0.05 19.99
N SER A 82 -6.54 0.16 21.31
CA SER A 82 -7.04 1.38 21.95
C SER A 82 -5.98 2.47 22.03
N MET A 83 -4.69 2.08 22.12
CA MET A 83 -3.56 3.00 22.11
C MET A 83 -3.17 3.42 20.69
N VAL A 84 -3.08 2.45 19.79
CA VAL A 84 -2.79 2.67 18.37
C VAL A 84 -3.73 1.83 17.54
N ALA A 85 -4.62 2.48 16.79
CA ALA A 85 -5.57 1.80 15.91
C ALA A 85 -4.86 0.77 15.02
N ASP A 86 -5.51 -0.38 14.81
CA ASP A 86 -4.97 -1.43 13.95
C ASP A 86 -5.09 -1.04 12.48
N GLU A 87 -6.17 -0.34 12.12
CA GLU A 87 -6.39 0.12 10.76
C GLU A 87 -5.47 1.28 10.41
N VAL A 88 -4.75 1.12 9.31
CA VAL A 88 -3.87 2.14 8.74
C VAL A 88 -4.29 2.39 7.31
N GLN A 89 -4.60 3.65 6.99
CA GLN A 89 -4.79 4.06 5.60
C GLN A 89 -3.44 4.32 4.93
N VAL A 90 -3.18 3.58 3.86
CA VAL A 90 -2.07 3.84 2.94
C VAL A 90 -2.62 4.69 1.80
N LYS A 91 -2.01 5.85 1.58
CA LYS A 91 -2.36 6.78 0.49
C LYS A 91 -1.14 7.00 -0.38
N PHE A 92 -1.35 7.05 -1.69
CA PHE A 92 -0.27 7.33 -2.64
C PHE A 92 -0.71 8.30 -3.73
N LYS A 93 0.28 9.02 -4.26
CA LYS A 93 0.19 9.85 -5.45
C LYS A 93 1.51 9.69 -6.19
N LEU A 94 1.48 9.05 -7.35
CA LEU A 94 2.64 8.76 -8.18
C LEU A 94 2.53 9.53 -9.48
N ALA A 95 3.54 10.34 -9.78
CA ALA A 95 3.70 10.93 -11.11
C ALA A 95 4.46 9.94 -12.00
N LEU A 96 3.90 9.64 -13.16
CA LEU A 96 4.39 8.67 -14.12
C LEU A 96 4.66 9.38 -15.45
N THR A 97 5.81 9.08 -16.03
CA THR A 97 6.16 9.45 -17.41
C THR A 97 6.04 8.21 -18.31
N GLY A 98 5.72 8.42 -19.59
CA GLY A 98 5.67 7.32 -20.58
C GLY A 98 4.41 6.44 -20.58
N VAL A 99 3.35 6.83 -19.88
CA VAL A 99 2.05 6.14 -19.95
C VAL A 99 1.23 6.68 -21.13
N GLY A 100 0.74 5.80 -22.01
CA GLY A 100 -0.07 6.16 -23.19
C GLY A 100 -1.42 6.80 -22.83
N ALA A 101 -2.07 7.46 -23.79
CA ALA A 101 -3.37 8.11 -23.58
C ALA A 101 -4.43 7.11 -23.08
N LEU A 102 -5.28 7.57 -22.14
CA LEU A 102 -6.41 6.81 -21.58
C LEU A 102 -7.52 6.52 -22.59
#